data_AF-A0A419K0Y3-F1
#
_entry.id   AF-A0A419K0Y3-F1
#
_cell.length_a   1.000
_cell.length_b   1.000
_cell.length_c   1.000
_cell.angle_alpha   90.00
_cell.angle_beta   90.00
_cell.angle_gamma   90.00
#
_symmetry.space_group_name_H-M   'P 1'
#
loop_
_entity.id
_entity.type
_entity.pdbx_description
1 polymer ?
#
loop_
_entity_poly.entity_id
_entity_poly.type
_entity_poly.pdbx_seq_one_letter_code
_entity_poly.pdbx_strand_id
1 'polypeptide(L)'
;MGDRLGGRRGLILVLTDSEQDWFCRNLKILYPDRVHTLDITTREYDLETLRPYDYVLTFIRDGKNVEKIRYDVLDRYAAEGHSVVMCLYEYARRKSLRFNKEYTGKLRPMIEILVENDVTKGFKRSDRVYWYGNVGGGIDDPESDQLLQRQILDLEESENVRVLARSTVNGGAVFIEEKVGDGRIIAMDLISPNEAVSWDFKGSANKYVFLGNILGGTVRYGKYYQRKLSYDEFVEAMKSLCEKYVHLWLEDEGASSDGSKIYSINAGNRSKPLFLFVGCLHGWEWENSYGLLTLAEYIGSHPEDERINLEEFFIKIIPIANPYGYKNNTRQNANGVDLNRNFDFKWEEYNVQHPPQDVAQPWDYDWKGESPASEAETKILQRIIDSHEIACVVDFHSASSTAFAKPKRPDDAVLNLVYSEIVRNLKDRYIRALWGTEGKHVQLSIDHFGPLSDAPEMVNYASKKGLSFLIETVGNRDETHGTVMHTDMVVEICLATLKVIGEEVLRRKGRRC
;
A
#
# COMPACT_ATOMS: atom_id res chain seq x y z
N MET A 1 5.20 -22.16 14.62
CA MET A 1 6.17 -21.23 15.24
C MET A 1 5.56 -19.85 15.14
N GLY A 2 4.97 -19.36 16.23
CA GLY A 2 4.31 -18.05 16.26
C GLY A 2 5.36 -16.96 16.21
N ASP A 3 5.38 -16.19 15.12
CA ASP A 3 6.18 -15.00 15.00
C ASP A 3 5.66 -13.99 16.03
N ARG A 4 6.47 -13.68 17.04
CA ARG A 4 6.17 -12.62 18.00
C ARG A 4 6.16 -11.31 17.22
N LEU A 5 4.97 -10.80 16.90
CA LEU A 5 4.72 -9.42 16.50
C LEU A 5 5.20 -8.48 17.63
N GLY A 6 6.49 -8.20 17.61
CA GLY A 6 7.21 -7.51 18.67
C GLY A 6 8.73 -7.72 18.60
N GLY A 7 9.27 -7.97 17.40
CA GLY A 7 10.71 -8.00 17.17
C GLY A 7 11.34 -6.70 17.66
N ARG A 8 12.47 -6.82 18.36
CA ARG A 8 13.28 -5.70 18.84
C ARG A 8 13.48 -4.73 17.68
N ARG A 9 12.91 -3.52 17.77
CA ARG A 9 12.95 -2.54 16.69
C ARG A 9 14.38 -2.01 16.57
N GLY A 10 15.13 -2.48 15.58
CA GLY A 10 16.56 -2.22 15.50
C GLY A 10 16.93 -0.75 15.28
N LEU A 11 18.08 -0.33 15.82
CA LEU A 11 18.66 1.00 15.67
C LEU A 11 19.36 1.13 14.30
N ILE A 12 19.26 2.32 13.72
CA ILE A 12 19.75 2.62 12.38
C ILE A 12 20.74 3.77 12.46
N LEU A 13 21.95 3.58 11.93
CA LEU A 13 22.93 4.65 11.77
C LEU A 13 23.06 5.01 10.29
N VAL A 14 22.95 6.30 9.97
CA VAL A 14 23.25 6.84 8.64
C VAL A 14 24.59 7.57 8.69
N LEU A 15 25.58 7.00 8.02
CA LEU A 15 26.87 7.63 7.74
C LEU A 15 26.69 8.54 6.53
N THR A 16 26.81 9.86 6.75
CA THR A 16 26.46 10.88 5.75
C THR A 16 27.47 12.03 5.74
N ASP A 17 27.44 12.85 4.70
CA ASP A 17 28.08 14.18 4.65
C ASP A 17 27.05 15.32 4.68
N SER A 18 25.76 14.98 4.82
CA SER A 18 24.64 15.90 4.84
C SER A 18 23.55 15.38 5.80
N GLU A 19 23.69 15.67 7.10
CA GLU A 19 22.72 15.21 8.11
C GLU A 19 21.33 15.85 7.97
N GLN A 20 21.25 17.00 7.28
CA GLN A 20 20.03 17.77 7.07
C GLN A 20 19.30 17.40 5.78
N ASP A 21 19.85 16.46 5.00
CA ASP A 21 19.23 15.95 3.78
C ASP A 21 17.86 15.34 4.05
N TRP A 22 16.89 15.45 3.11
CA TRP A 22 15.58 14.88 3.40
C TRP A 22 15.55 13.37 3.37
N PHE A 23 16.50 12.69 2.74
CA PHE A 23 16.64 11.24 2.95
C PHE A 23 16.76 10.91 4.45
N CYS A 24 17.63 11.63 5.16
CA CYS A 24 17.82 11.45 6.60
C CYS A 24 16.57 11.86 7.40
N ARG A 25 15.88 12.95 7.00
CA ARG A 25 14.64 13.40 7.66
C ARG A 25 13.49 12.42 7.45
N ASN A 26 13.31 11.91 6.25
CA ASN A 26 12.28 10.94 5.90
C ASN A 26 12.50 9.63 6.63
N LEU A 27 13.76 9.17 6.76
CA LEU A 27 14.05 7.99 7.54
C LEU A 27 13.70 8.19 9.03
N LYS A 28 13.97 9.38 9.59
CA LYS A 28 13.54 9.75 10.96
C LYS A 28 12.01 9.82 11.11
N ILE A 29 11.28 10.21 10.06
CA ILE A 29 9.80 10.14 10.03
C ILE A 29 9.34 8.69 10.02
N LEU A 30 9.93 7.84 9.18
CA LEU A 30 9.56 6.43 9.06
C LEU A 30 9.92 5.61 10.30
N TYR A 31 11.03 5.94 10.97
CA TYR A 31 11.52 5.23 12.14
C TYR A 31 11.88 6.22 13.27
N PRO A 32 10.87 6.82 13.92
CA PRO A 32 11.08 7.79 14.99
C PRO A 32 11.90 7.18 16.12
N ASP A 33 12.81 7.97 16.67
CA ASP A 33 13.72 7.62 17.78
C ASP A 33 14.69 6.45 17.51
N ARG A 34 14.75 5.93 16.28
CA ARG A 34 15.62 4.81 15.89
C ARG A 34 16.74 5.19 14.94
N VAL A 35 16.67 6.38 14.34
CA VAL A 35 17.58 6.82 13.27
C VAL A 35 18.55 7.87 13.79
N HIS A 36 19.82 7.50 13.77
CA HIS A 36 20.95 8.34 14.13
C HIS A 36 21.74 8.71 12.89
N THR A 37 22.35 9.88 12.89
CA THR A 37 23.21 10.37 11.81
C THR A 37 24.61 10.60 12.34
N LEU A 38 25.63 10.32 11.52
CA LEU A 38 27.02 10.64 11.80
C LEU A 38 27.63 11.26 10.55
N ASP A 39 28.08 12.51 10.69
CA ASP A 39 28.81 13.22 9.64
C ASP A 39 30.26 12.71 9.54
N ILE A 40 30.54 11.94 8.49
CA ILE A 40 31.86 11.33 8.27
C ILE A 40 32.92 12.35 7.84
N THR A 41 32.53 13.59 7.52
CA THR A 41 33.47 14.64 7.15
C THR A 41 34.07 15.33 8.38
N THR A 42 33.42 15.21 9.54
CA THR A 42 33.82 15.84 10.79
C THR A 42 34.14 14.83 11.90
N ARG A 43 33.64 13.59 11.81
CA ARG A 43 33.85 12.56 12.83
C ARG A 43 34.28 11.24 12.22
N GLU A 44 35.34 10.66 12.77
CA GLU A 44 35.71 9.28 12.45
C GLU A 44 34.77 8.29 13.15
N TYR A 45 34.69 7.09 12.59
CA TYR A 45 34.00 5.95 13.17
C TYR A 45 34.87 4.70 13.02
N ASP A 46 34.59 3.73 13.88
CA ASP A 46 35.19 2.41 13.89
C ASP A 46 34.14 1.34 14.18
N LEU A 47 34.56 0.09 14.36
CA LEU A 47 33.64 -1.01 14.60
C LEU A 47 32.86 -0.87 15.91
N GLU A 48 33.47 -0.33 16.98
CA GLU A 48 32.78 -0.07 18.24
C GLU A 48 31.70 1.00 18.09
N THR A 49 31.94 1.99 17.21
CA THR A 49 30.95 3.00 16.85
C THR A 49 29.73 2.40 16.17
N LEU A 50 29.90 1.35 15.36
CA LEU A 50 28.81 0.73 14.57
C LEU A 50 28.01 -0.34 15.34
N ARG A 51 28.65 -1.08 16.25
CA ARG A 51 28.05 -2.21 16.99
C ARG A 51 26.74 -1.93 17.75
N PRO A 52 26.46 -0.72 18.26
CA PRO A 52 25.16 -0.42 18.87
C PRO A 52 23.98 -0.45 17.90
N TYR A 53 24.24 -0.42 16.59
CA TYR A 53 23.23 -0.33 15.56
C TYR A 53 22.99 -1.69 14.91
N ASP A 54 21.74 -1.99 14.57
CA ASP A 54 21.36 -3.19 13.83
C ASP A 54 21.56 -3.01 12.32
N TYR A 55 21.47 -1.76 11.86
CA TYR A 55 21.63 -1.37 10.46
C TYR A 55 22.56 -0.17 10.33
N VAL A 56 23.44 -0.22 9.32
CA VAL A 56 24.27 0.92 8.92
C VAL A 56 23.96 1.29 7.46
N LEU A 57 23.68 2.56 7.20
CA LEU A 57 23.45 3.08 5.87
C LEU A 57 24.58 4.04 5.50
N THR A 58 25.10 3.95 4.28
CA THR A 58 25.95 4.99 3.71
C THR A 58 25.17 5.83 2.71
N PHE A 59 25.20 7.14 2.92
CA PHE A 59 24.51 8.12 2.09
C PHE A 59 25.39 9.37 1.94
N ILE A 60 26.18 9.44 0.87
CA ILE A 60 27.10 10.54 0.61
C ILE A 60 26.61 11.35 -0.59
N ARG A 61 26.28 12.63 -0.35
CA ARG A 61 25.73 13.55 -1.35
C ARG A 61 26.84 14.17 -2.20
N ASP A 62 27.95 14.57 -1.61
CA ASP A 62 29.13 15.04 -2.37
C ASP A 62 30.04 13.85 -2.71
N GLY A 63 30.13 13.54 -4.01
CA GLY A 63 30.95 12.44 -4.51
C GLY A 63 32.45 12.54 -4.15
N LYS A 64 32.93 13.72 -3.72
CA LYS A 64 34.28 13.95 -3.18
C LYS A 64 34.45 13.60 -1.71
N ASN A 65 33.43 13.09 -1.03
CA ASN A 65 33.53 12.59 0.34
C ASN A 65 33.40 11.06 0.39
N VAL A 66 33.17 10.40 -0.75
CA VAL A 66 33.00 8.94 -0.81
C VAL A 66 34.27 8.21 -0.39
N GLU A 67 35.44 8.80 -0.64
CA GLU A 67 36.73 8.28 -0.20
C GLU A 67 36.96 8.37 1.31
N LYS A 68 36.10 9.10 2.05
CA LYS A 68 36.11 9.11 3.53
C LYS A 68 35.38 7.92 4.14
N ILE A 69 34.67 7.11 3.34
CA ILE A 69 34.06 5.88 3.83
C ILE A 69 35.16 4.85 4.15
N ARG A 70 35.14 4.33 5.38
CA ARG A 70 36.02 3.23 5.83
C ARG A 70 35.40 1.89 5.48
N TYR A 71 35.55 1.47 4.23
CA TYR A 71 34.95 0.23 3.72
C TYR A 71 35.39 -1.03 4.49
N ASP A 72 36.63 -1.06 4.99
CA ASP A 72 37.13 -2.15 5.83
C ASP A 72 36.34 -2.32 7.14
N VAL A 73 35.90 -1.21 7.73
CA VAL A 73 35.07 -1.20 8.94
C VAL A 73 33.67 -1.72 8.61
N LEU A 74 33.08 -1.27 7.49
CA LEU A 74 31.77 -1.74 7.04
C LEU A 74 31.77 -3.24 6.69
N ASP A 75 32.83 -3.72 6.05
CA ASP A 75 32.99 -5.14 5.71
C ASP A 75 33.08 -6.01 6.97
N ARG A 76 33.83 -5.56 7.98
CA ARG A 76 33.92 -6.26 9.27
C ARG A 76 32.60 -6.24 10.03
N TYR A 77 31.91 -5.10 10.04
CA TYR A 77 30.59 -4.98 10.65
C TYR A 77 29.57 -5.90 9.98
N ALA A 78 29.52 -5.94 8.64
CA ALA A 78 28.67 -6.89 7.91
C ALA A 78 29.07 -8.34 8.20
N ALA A 79 30.37 -8.66 8.25
CA ALA A 79 30.86 -10.00 8.57
C ALA A 79 30.46 -10.50 9.96
N GLU A 80 30.24 -9.61 10.93
CA GLU A 80 29.71 -9.90 12.28
C GLU A 80 28.20 -10.23 12.29
N GLY A 81 27.53 -10.26 11.14
CA GLY A 81 26.10 -10.64 11.03
C GLY A 81 25.14 -9.49 10.77
N HIS A 82 25.66 -8.27 10.57
CA HIS A 82 24.84 -7.08 10.40
C HIS A 82 24.53 -6.76 8.92
N SER A 83 23.54 -5.89 8.71
CA SER A 83 23.16 -5.41 7.36
C SER A 83 23.68 -3.98 7.13
N VAL A 84 24.38 -3.80 6.02
CA VAL A 84 24.78 -2.47 5.51
C VAL A 84 24.00 -2.17 4.25
N VAL A 85 23.43 -0.96 4.13
CA VAL A 85 22.82 -0.48 2.87
C VAL A 85 23.65 0.68 2.32
N MET A 86 24.02 0.61 1.05
CA MET A 86 24.92 1.58 0.41
C MET A 86 24.30 2.19 -0.85
N CYS A 87 24.67 3.43 -1.15
CA CYS A 87 24.37 3.99 -2.47
C CYS A 87 25.18 3.26 -3.56
N LEU A 88 24.60 3.09 -4.75
CA LEU A 88 25.26 2.42 -5.88
C LEU A 88 26.66 2.95 -6.21
N TYR A 89 26.88 4.27 -6.14
CA TYR A 89 28.20 4.85 -6.42
C TYR A 89 29.24 4.47 -5.36
N GLU A 90 28.84 4.40 -4.09
CA GLU A 90 29.72 4.02 -2.98
C GLU A 90 30.11 2.54 -3.09
N TYR A 91 29.15 1.66 -3.43
CA TYR A 91 29.41 0.25 -3.69
C TYR A 91 30.34 0.07 -4.92
N ALA A 92 30.09 0.82 -6.00
CA ALA A 92 30.95 0.79 -7.18
C ALA A 92 32.39 1.22 -6.84
N ARG A 93 32.57 2.24 -6.00
CA ARG A 93 33.89 2.66 -5.52
C ARG A 93 34.56 1.58 -4.67
N ARG A 94 33.85 0.99 -3.71
CA ARG A 94 34.35 -0.12 -2.87
C ARG A 94 34.87 -1.29 -3.70
N LYS A 95 34.18 -1.64 -4.79
CA LYS A 95 34.49 -2.79 -5.65
C LYS A 95 35.31 -2.44 -6.91
N SER A 96 35.71 -1.19 -7.09
CA SER A 96 36.35 -0.71 -8.32
C SER A 96 35.55 -1.00 -9.61
N LEU A 97 34.23 -0.88 -9.55
CA LEU A 97 33.31 -1.12 -10.65
C LEU A 97 32.95 0.15 -11.40
N ARG A 98 32.45 -0.02 -12.64
CA ARG A 98 32.02 1.09 -13.49
C ARG A 98 30.62 1.56 -13.09
N PHE A 99 30.55 2.68 -12.38
CA PHE A 99 29.29 3.39 -12.15
C PHE A 99 28.85 4.17 -13.38
N ASN A 100 27.55 4.16 -13.69
CA ASN A 100 26.95 4.93 -14.77
C ASN A 100 25.71 5.69 -14.28
N LYS A 101 25.58 6.94 -14.74
CA LYS A 101 24.34 7.72 -14.67
C LYS A 101 23.81 7.84 -16.09
N GLU A 102 22.78 7.06 -16.39
CA GLU A 102 22.15 7.09 -17.70
C GLU A 102 21.14 8.23 -17.74
N TYR A 103 21.36 9.22 -18.61
CA TYR A 103 20.37 10.26 -18.89
C TYR A 103 19.35 9.72 -19.90
N THR A 104 18.07 9.77 -19.58
CA THR A 104 17.01 9.13 -20.38
C THR A 104 16.04 10.13 -20.98
N GLY A 105 16.25 11.43 -20.78
CA GLY A 105 15.36 12.47 -21.31
C GLY A 105 13.97 12.32 -20.72
N LYS A 106 12.97 12.10 -21.58
CA LYS A 106 11.56 11.82 -21.21
C LYS A 106 11.25 10.35 -20.97
N LEU A 107 12.14 9.43 -21.34
CA LEU A 107 11.90 8.00 -21.12
C LEU A 107 11.94 7.75 -19.61
N ARG A 108 10.81 7.30 -19.04
CA ARG A 108 10.67 6.90 -17.63
C ARG A 108 11.31 5.52 -17.40
N PRO A 109 12.53 5.44 -16.87
CA PRO A 109 13.26 4.19 -16.67
C PRO A 109 12.57 3.27 -15.67
N MET A 110 12.66 1.97 -15.89
CA MET A 110 12.22 0.95 -14.94
C MET A 110 13.39 0.08 -14.52
N ILE A 111 13.17 -0.72 -13.47
CA ILE A 111 13.96 -1.89 -13.16
C ILE A 111 13.12 -3.15 -13.37
N GLU A 112 13.75 -4.23 -13.81
CA GLU A 112 13.17 -5.57 -13.80
C GLU A 112 13.65 -6.33 -12.56
N ILE A 113 12.72 -6.85 -11.76
CA ILE A 113 13.01 -7.67 -10.59
C ILE A 113 13.49 -9.06 -11.03
N LEU A 114 14.64 -9.49 -10.54
CA LEU A 114 15.26 -10.77 -10.92
C LEU A 114 15.13 -11.85 -9.85
N VAL A 115 14.96 -11.45 -8.59
CA VAL A 115 14.96 -12.34 -7.42
C VAL A 115 13.78 -11.99 -6.51
N GLU A 116 13.06 -13.00 -6.05
CA GLU A 116 12.03 -12.89 -5.01
C GLU A 116 12.63 -13.31 -3.67
N ASN A 117 12.85 -12.36 -2.76
CA ASN A 117 13.39 -12.60 -1.42
C ASN A 117 12.78 -11.63 -0.39
N ASP A 118 13.34 -11.59 0.82
CA ASP A 118 12.91 -10.67 1.88
C ASP A 118 13.03 -9.19 1.48
N VAL A 119 14.03 -8.85 0.67
CA VAL A 119 14.28 -7.48 0.19
C VAL A 119 13.25 -7.06 -0.85
N THR A 120 12.97 -7.91 -1.83
CA THR A 120 12.02 -7.63 -2.93
C THR A 120 10.58 -8.05 -2.64
N LYS A 121 10.28 -8.41 -1.38
CA LYS A 121 8.96 -8.86 -0.95
C LYS A 121 7.85 -7.88 -1.39
N GLY A 122 6.80 -8.45 -1.99
CA GLY A 122 5.69 -7.72 -2.61
C GLY A 122 5.81 -7.58 -4.12
N PHE A 123 6.95 -7.91 -4.70
CA PHE A 123 7.18 -7.93 -6.14
C PHE A 123 7.53 -9.35 -6.60
N LYS A 124 7.14 -9.70 -7.82
CA LYS A 124 7.45 -10.98 -8.46
C LYS A 124 8.62 -10.85 -9.41
N ARG A 125 9.27 -11.97 -9.71
CA ARG A 125 10.27 -12.03 -10.78
C ARG A 125 9.66 -11.55 -12.09
N SER A 126 10.43 -10.75 -12.83
CA SER A 126 10.07 -10.06 -14.06
C SER A 126 9.08 -8.91 -13.93
N ASP A 127 8.66 -8.53 -12.72
CA ASP A 127 7.94 -7.27 -12.52
C ASP A 127 8.84 -6.10 -12.92
N ARG A 128 8.25 -5.14 -13.64
CA ARG A 128 8.90 -3.89 -14.04
C ARG A 128 8.38 -2.72 -13.22
N VAL A 129 9.28 -2.06 -12.52
CA VAL A 129 8.94 -1.02 -11.54
C VAL A 129 9.64 0.27 -11.94
N TYR A 130 8.91 1.40 -11.98
CA TYR A 130 9.53 2.71 -12.21
C TYR A 130 10.65 2.99 -11.20
N TRP A 131 11.80 3.42 -11.74
CA TRP A 131 13.00 3.61 -10.93
C TRP A 131 13.91 4.66 -11.55
N TYR A 132 13.76 5.91 -11.12
CA TYR A 132 14.52 7.02 -11.67
C TYR A 132 14.54 8.22 -10.73
N GLY A 133 15.34 9.22 -11.10
CA GLY A 133 15.30 10.57 -10.53
C GLY A 133 15.44 11.60 -11.64
N ASN A 134 15.69 12.86 -11.28
CA ASN A 134 15.89 13.97 -12.21
C ASN A 134 17.28 14.61 -12.01
N VAL A 135 17.92 15.09 -13.09
CA VAL A 135 19.24 15.75 -13.08
C VAL A 135 19.25 17.04 -12.26
N GLY A 136 18.16 17.84 -12.33
CA GLY A 136 18.12 19.20 -11.81
C GLY A 136 17.70 19.37 -10.35
N GLY A 137 17.46 18.28 -9.60
CA GLY A 137 17.00 18.33 -8.20
C GLY A 137 15.62 18.96 -7.98
N GLY A 138 15.05 19.63 -8.97
CA GLY A 138 13.75 20.28 -8.93
C GLY A 138 12.70 19.52 -9.74
N ILE A 139 11.53 19.44 -9.09
CA ILE A 139 10.19 19.23 -9.66
C ILE A 139 9.86 17.77 -10.00
N ASP A 140 8.80 17.30 -9.32
CA ASP A 140 7.91 16.23 -9.78
C ASP A 140 7.14 16.71 -11.00
N ASP A 141 7.87 16.96 -12.09
CA ASP A 141 7.26 17.35 -13.35
C ASP A 141 6.93 16.07 -14.11
N PRO A 142 5.64 15.70 -14.27
CA PRO A 142 5.26 14.56 -15.09
C PRO A 142 5.71 14.73 -16.56
N GLU A 143 6.01 15.96 -17.00
CA GLU A 143 6.56 16.32 -18.31
C GLU A 143 8.09 16.48 -18.34
N SER A 144 8.77 16.18 -17.22
CA SER A 144 10.23 16.29 -17.12
C SER A 144 10.92 15.55 -18.25
N ASP A 145 11.78 16.27 -18.97
CA ASP A 145 12.71 15.72 -19.94
C ASP A 145 14.12 15.56 -19.37
N GLN A 146 14.25 15.57 -18.04
CA GLN A 146 15.55 15.50 -17.35
C GLN A 146 15.69 14.26 -16.48
N LEU A 147 15.11 13.14 -16.91
CA LEU A 147 15.15 11.89 -16.15
C LEU A 147 16.52 11.20 -16.26
N LEU A 148 16.88 10.49 -15.19
CA LEU A 148 18.09 9.67 -15.14
C LEU A 148 17.88 8.38 -14.33
N GLN A 149 18.68 7.37 -14.61
CA GLN A 149 18.82 6.17 -13.79
C GLN A 149 20.28 5.91 -13.41
N ARG A 150 20.50 5.56 -12.14
CA ARG A 150 21.82 5.20 -11.59
C ARG A 150 21.99 3.69 -11.57
N GLN A 151 23.18 3.22 -11.92
CA GLN A 151 23.43 1.80 -12.16
C GLN A 151 24.93 1.47 -12.16
N ILE A 152 25.25 0.20 -11.99
CA ILE A 152 26.60 -0.36 -12.14
C ILE A 152 26.64 -1.20 -13.42
N LEU A 153 27.61 -0.91 -14.28
CA LEU A 153 27.88 -1.66 -15.49
C LEU A 153 28.86 -2.79 -15.20
N ASP A 154 28.80 -3.84 -16.02
CA ASP A 154 29.79 -4.92 -16.06
C ASP A 154 29.97 -5.67 -14.71
N LEU A 155 28.95 -5.65 -13.83
CA LEU A 155 28.96 -6.43 -12.60
C LEU A 155 28.69 -7.91 -12.91
N GLU A 156 29.67 -8.74 -12.59
CA GLU A 156 29.56 -10.20 -12.60
C GLU A 156 29.00 -10.71 -11.27
N GLU A 157 28.02 -11.60 -11.36
CA GLU A 157 27.48 -12.30 -10.19
C GLU A 157 28.44 -13.40 -9.73
N SER A 158 28.41 -13.71 -8.44
CA SER A 158 29.21 -14.78 -7.84
C SER A 158 28.39 -15.51 -6.78
N GLU A 159 28.97 -16.51 -6.12
CA GLU A 159 28.31 -17.20 -4.99
C GLU A 159 27.88 -16.23 -3.87
N ASN A 160 28.58 -15.10 -3.73
CA ASN A 160 28.31 -14.10 -2.71
C ASN A 160 27.71 -12.81 -3.25
N VAL A 161 27.62 -12.59 -4.56
CA VAL A 161 27.10 -11.33 -5.14
C VAL A 161 25.96 -11.65 -6.10
N ARG A 162 24.79 -11.09 -5.83
CA ARG A 162 23.58 -11.26 -6.62
C ARG A 162 23.02 -9.92 -7.07
N VAL A 163 22.60 -9.84 -8.33
CA VAL A 163 21.83 -8.69 -8.83
C VAL A 163 20.34 -8.97 -8.60
N LEU A 164 19.71 -8.20 -7.72
CA LEU A 164 18.29 -8.30 -7.40
C LEU A 164 17.41 -7.65 -8.47
N ALA A 165 17.90 -6.58 -9.12
CA ALA A 165 17.18 -5.90 -10.20
C ALA A 165 18.12 -5.22 -11.20
N ARG A 166 17.73 -5.21 -12.48
CA ARG A 166 18.47 -4.58 -13.58
C ARG A 166 17.67 -3.48 -14.25
N SER A 167 18.38 -2.49 -14.79
CA SER A 167 17.83 -1.43 -15.63
C SER A 167 17.16 -2.02 -16.88
N THR A 168 15.96 -1.56 -17.19
CA THR A 168 15.31 -1.86 -18.48
C THR A 168 15.87 -1.02 -19.64
N VAL A 169 16.76 -0.05 -19.37
CA VAL A 169 17.32 0.85 -20.38
C VAL A 169 18.55 0.24 -21.04
N ASN A 170 19.47 -0.32 -20.24
CA ASN A 170 20.74 -0.85 -20.74
C ASN A 170 21.24 -2.10 -20.00
N GLY A 171 20.42 -2.71 -19.12
CA GLY A 171 20.77 -3.93 -18.41
C GLY A 171 21.75 -3.78 -17.23
N GLY A 172 22.17 -2.56 -16.88
CA GLY A 172 23.01 -2.31 -15.72
C GLY A 172 22.37 -2.75 -14.39
N ALA A 173 23.18 -3.13 -13.41
CA ALA A 173 22.70 -3.52 -12.08
C ALA A 173 22.26 -2.27 -11.29
N VAL A 174 21.03 -2.31 -10.76
CA VAL A 174 20.41 -1.18 -10.03
C VAL A 174 20.12 -1.55 -8.58
N PHE A 175 19.97 -2.83 -8.30
CA PHE A 175 19.78 -3.35 -6.95
C PHE A 175 20.62 -4.62 -6.77
N ILE A 176 21.52 -4.62 -5.79
CA ILE A 176 22.54 -5.66 -5.60
C ILE A 176 22.53 -6.09 -4.14
N GLU A 177 22.71 -7.38 -3.89
CA GLU A 177 22.98 -7.95 -2.58
C GLU A 177 24.32 -8.69 -2.63
N GLU A 178 25.18 -8.39 -1.66
CA GLU A 178 26.43 -9.09 -1.41
C GLU A 178 26.40 -9.73 -0.02
N LYS A 179 26.60 -11.05 0.05
CA LYS A 179 26.82 -11.75 1.31
C LYS A 179 28.24 -11.50 1.82
N VAL A 180 28.36 -11.08 3.07
CA VAL A 180 29.66 -10.79 3.72
C VAL A 180 29.66 -11.45 5.09
N GLY A 181 30.44 -12.52 5.25
CA GLY A 181 30.42 -13.35 6.47
C GLY A 181 29.01 -13.84 6.80
N ASP A 182 28.55 -13.56 8.01
CA ASP A 182 27.20 -13.92 8.47
C ASP A 182 26.14 -12.86 8.13
N GLY A 183 26.56 -11.69 7.62
CA GLY A 183 25.67 -10.58 7.26
C GLY A 183 25.68 -10.27 5.76
N ARG A 184 25.34 -9.02 5.42
CA ARG A 184 25.17 -8.60 4.03
C ARG A 184 25.38 -7.11 3.80
N ILE A 185 25.71 -6.80 2.55
CA ILE A 185 25.77 -5.44 2.01
C ILE A 185 24.78 -5.36 0.86
N ILE A 186 23.88 -4.37 0.90
CA ILE A 186 22.88 -4.14 -0.12
C ILE A 186 23.17 -2.81 -0.79
N ALA A 187 23.29 -2.79 -2.12
CA ALA A 187 23.52 -1.56 -2.88
C ALA A 187 22.29 -1.19 -3.71
N MET A 188 21.78 0.02 -3.51
CA MET A 188 20.62 0.55 -4.22
C MET A 188 20.70 2.08 -4.41
N ASP A 189 19.80 2.64 -5.20
CA ASP A 189 19.72 4.08 -5.40
C ASP A 189 18.99 4.78 -4.24
N LEU A 190 19.74 5.25 -3.24
CA LEU A 190 19.23 6.08 -2.15
C LEU A 190 19.29 7.60 -2.43
N ILE A 191 19.94 8.01 -3.54
CA ILE A 191 20.29 9.42 -3.81
C ILE A 191 19.40 10.09 -4.86
N SER A 192 18.85 9.34 -5.83
CA SER A 192 17.85 9.85 -6.78
C SER A 192 16.39 9.74 -6.37
N PRO A 193 15.97 9.34 -5.14
CA PRO A 193 14.76 9.93 -4.62
C PRO A 193 15.06 11.41 -4.43
N ASN A 194 14.95 12.21 -5.50
CA ASN A 194 14.73 13.64 -5.37
C ASN A 194 13.42 13.70 -4.59
N GLU A 195 13.48 14.09 -3.31
CA GLU A 195 12.52 13.60 -2.33
C GLU A 195 11.12 13.93 -2.79
N ALA A 196 10.34 12.88 -3.04
CA ALA A 196 9.04 12.90 -3.70
C ALA A 196 8.21 14.04 -3.11
N VAL A 197 8.19 15.16 -3.82
CA VAL A 197 7.52 16.36 -3.38
C VAL A 197 6.00 16.11 -3.38
N SER A 198 5.59 15.08 -4.13
CA SER A 198 4.27 14.55 -4.33
C SER A 198 4.27 13.01 -4.34
N TRP A 199 3.14 12.44 -3.97
CA TRP A 199 2.86 11.01 -4.01
C TRP A 199 2.98 10.42 -5.43
N ASP A 200 2.78 11.25 -6.47
CA ASP A 200 2.76 10.86 -7.88
C ASP A 200 4.15 10.71 -8.53
N PHE A 201 5.25 10.91 -7.77
CA PHE A 201 6.59 10.68 -8.31
C PHE A 201 6.93 9.18 -8.39
N LYS A 202 6.49 8.57 -9.50
CA LYS A 202 6.62 7.15 -9.83
C LYS A 202 8.02 6.58 -9.65
N GLY A 203 9.06 7.35 -9.99
CA GLY A 203 10.46 6.94 -9.91
C GLY A 203 11.01 6.71 -8.49
N SER A 204 10.34 7.27 -7.46
CA SER A 204 10.77 7.18 -6.06
C SER A 204 9.85 6.36 -5.17
N ALA A 205 8.56 6.25 -5.51
CA ALA A 205 7.54 5.64 -4.65
C ALA A 205 7.96 4.27 -4.08
N ASN A 206 8.57 3.41 -4.89
CA ASN A 206 8.97 2.07 -4.47
C ASN A 206 10.33 2.01 -3.76
N LYS A 207 11.17 3.05 -3.82
CA LYS A 207 12.50 3.04 -3.19
C LYS A 207 12.41 2.86 -1.67
N TYR A 208 11.46 3.55 -1.03
CA TYR A 208 11.20 3.40 0.40
C TYR A 208 10.53 2.07 0.75
N VAL A 209 9.83 1.41 -0.18
CA VAL A 209 9.27 0.07 0.04
C VAL A 209 10.38 -0.95 0.21
N PHE A 210 11.35 -0.99 -0.72
CA PHE A 210 12.49 -1.90 -0.63
C PHE A 210 13.37 -1.60 0.59
N LEU A 211 13.63 -0.32 0.87
CA LEU A 211 14.36 0.08 2.07
C LEU A 211 13.60 -0.34 3.35
N GLY A 212 12.27 -0.21 3.35
CA GLY A 212 11.40 -0.67 4.43
C GLY A 212 11.47 -2.17 4.67
N ASN A 213 11.49 -2.97 3.60
CA ASN A 213 11.69 -4.41 3.70
C ASN A 213 13.02 -4.77 4.39
N ILE A 214 14.11 -4.09 4.02
CA ILE A 214 15.44 -4.32 4.62
C ILE A 214 15.47 -3.96 6.10
N LEU A 215 14.92 -2.81 6.49
CA LEU A 215 15.09 -2.25 7.84
C LEU A 215 14.00 -2.67 8.84
N GLY A 216 12.84 -3.08 8.34
CA GLY A 216 11.65 -3.30 9.17
C GLY A 216 10.73 -4.43 8.74
N GLY A 217 10.99 -5.10 7.61
CA GLY A 217 10.07 -6.11 7.07
C GLY A 217 8.70 -5.52 6.73
N THR A 218 8.70 -4.32 6.13
CA THR A 218 7.51 -3.49 5.89
C THR A 218 6.36 -4.22 5.21
N VAL A 219 6.63 -4.90 4.09
CA VAL A 219 5.58 -5.56 3.31
C VAL A 219 5.20 -6.88 3.97
N ARG A 220 3.93 -7.03 4.33
CA ARG A 220 3.43 -8.28 4.95
C ARG A 220 2.66 -9.13 3.95
N TYR A 221 1.70 -8.51 3.26
CA TYR A 221 0.76 -9.14 2.33
C TYR A 221 0.70 -8.45 0.97
N GLY A 222 1.13 -7.17 0.91
CA GLY A 222 1.06 -6.32 -0.27
C GLY A 222 1.67 -6.93 -1.52
N LYS A 223 1.09 -6.60 -2.67
CA LYS A 223 1.48 -7.09 -3.99
C LYS A 223 1.50 -5.98 -5.02
N TYR A 224 2.52 -6.03 -5.88
CA TYR A 224 2.61 -5.18 -7.05
C TYR A 224 1.77 -5.74 -8.18
N TYR A 225 1.17 -4.83 -8.96
CA TYR A 225 0.48 -5.17 -10.20
C TYR A 225 1.12 -4.37 -11.33
N GLN A 226 1.49 -5.04 -12.42
CA GLN A 226 2.17 -4.41 -13.55
C GLN A 226 1.31 -3.34 -14.26
N ARG A 227 -0.02 -3.54 -14.24
CA ARG A 227 -1.02 -2.65 -14.83
C ARG A 227 -2.39 -2.85 -14.19
N LYS A 228 -3.30 -1.90 -14.40
CA LYS A 228 -4.73 -2.11 -14.15
C LYS A 228 -5.25 -3.18 -15.13
N LEU A 229 -5.78 -4.27 -14.59
CA LEU A 229 -6.54 -5.31 -15.29
C LEU A 229 -7.83 -4.71 -15.87
N SER A 230 -8.27 -5.21 -17.02
CA SER A 230 -9.64 -4.99 -17.47
C SER A 230 -10.62 -5.63 -16.48
N TYR A 231 -11.90 -5.26 -16.57
CA TYR A 231 -12.92 -5.88 -15.72
C TYR A 231 -12.96 -7.41 -15.89
N ASP A 232 -12.91 -7.90 -17.14
CA ASP A 232 -12.93 -9.33 -17.43
C ASP A 232 -11.69 -10.07 -16.90
N GLU A 233 -10.51 -9.47 -17.05
CA GLU A 233 -9.26 -10.01 -16.49
C GLU A 233 -9.30 -10.05 -14.96
N PHE A 234 -9.92 -9.05 -14.33
CA PHE A 234 -10.09 -9.01 -12.89
C PHE A 234 -11.04 -10.11 -12.41
N VAL A 235 -12.18 -10.30 -13.08
CA VAL A 235 -13.12 -11.40 -12.80
C VAL A 235 -12.45 -12.76 -13.01
N GLU A 236 -11.62 -12.91 -14.04
CA GLU A 236 -10.86 -14.14 -14.26
C GLU A 236 -9.85 -14.40 -13.15
N ALA A 237 -9.20 -13.36 -12.63
CA ALA A 237 -8.34 -13.49 -11.45
C ALA A 237 -9.13 -13.94 -10.21
N MET A 238 -10.36 -13.43 -10.01
CA MET A 238 -11.24 -13.88 -8.92
C MET A 238 -11.63 -15.36 -9.07
N LYS A 239 -11.98 -15.80 -10.29
CA LYS A 239 -12.31 -17.20 -10.60
C LYS A 239 -11.12 -18.13 -10.34
N SER A 240 -9.98 -17.82 -10.94
CA SER A 240 -8.72 -18.56 -10.76
C SER A 240 -8.36 -18.70 -9.28
N LEU A 241 -8.62 -17.67 -8.48
CA LEU A 241 -8.37 -17.70 -7.05
C LEU A 241 -9.32 -18.65 -6.30
N CYS A 242 -10.61 -18.62 -6.63
CA CYS A 242 -11.60 -19.52 -6.02
C CYS A 242 -11.40 -20.99 -6.45
N GLU A 243 -10.94 -21.23 -7.67
CA GLU A 243 -10.55 -22.58 -8.13
C GLU A 243 -9.32 -23.11 -7.39
N LYS A 244 -8.39 -22.22 -7.03
CA LYS A 244 -7.16 -22.58 -6.31
C LYS A 244 -7.39 -22.96 -4.85
N TYR A 245 -8.33 -22.30 -4.16
CA TYR A 245 -8.52 -22.47 -2.70
C TYR A 245 -9.94 -22.94 -2.36
N VAL A 246 -10.05 -24.14 -1.81
CA VAL A 246 -11.33 -24.82 -1.53
C VAL A 246 -12.26 -24.08 -0.56
N HIS A 247 -11.70 -23.21 0.29
CA HIS A 247 -12.45 -22.40 1.27
C HIS A 247 -13.12 -21.17 0.64
N LEU A 248 -12.77 -20.87 -0.62
CA LEU A 248 -13.27 -19.72 -1.36
C LEU A 248 -14.26 -20.17 -2.43
N TRP A 249 -15.31 -19.38 -2.65
CA TRP A 249 -16.18 -19.55 -3.81
C TRP A 249 -16.62 -18.21 -4.38
N LEU A 250 -16.84 -18.20 -5.69
CA LEU A 250 -17.35 -17.04 -6.41
C LEU A 250 -18.89 -17.06 -6.42
N GLU A 251 -19.51 -15.89 -6.31
CA GLU A 251 -20.96 -15.72 -6.45
C GLU A 251 -21.27 -14.58 -7.43
N ASP A 252 -22.21 -14.81 -8.35
CA ASP A 252 -22.82 -13.77 -9.21
C ASP A 252 -23.95 -13.11 -8.42
N GLU A 253 -23.76 -11.85 -8.06
CA GLU A 253 -24.70 -11.08 -7.24
C GLU A 253 -25.82 -10.42 -8.07
N GLY A 254 -25.75 -10.48 -9.39
CA GLY A 254 -26.70 -9.86 -10.31
C GLY A 254 -26.03 -8.90 -11.30
N ALA A 255 -26.86 -8.35 -12.18
CA ALA A 255 -26.41 -7.40 -13.21
C ALA A 255 -26.42 -5.95 -12.69
N SER A 256 -25.40 -5.18 -13.06
CA SER A 256 -25.27 -3.73 -12.88
C SER A 256 -26.05 -2.94 -13.94
N SER A 257 -26.05 -1.62 -13.83
CA SER A 257 -26.74 -0.68 -14.74
C SER A 257 -26.36 -0.85 -16.22
N ASP A 258 -25.14 -1.29 -16.53
CA ASP A 258 -24.67 -1.57 -17.89
C ASP A 258 -24.78 -3.04 -18.32
N GLY A 259 -25.42 -3.89 -17.51
CA GLY A 259 -25.58 -5.32 -17.76
C GLY A 259 -24.37 -6.18 -17.39
N SER A 260 -23.23 -5.59 -16.98
CA SER A 260 -22.11 -6.35 -16.41
C SER A 260 -22.56 -7.04 -15.12
N LYS A 261 -21.88 -8.10 -14.71
CA LYS A 261 -22.19 -8.75 -13.43
C LYS A 261 -21.48 -8.07 -12.27
N ILE A 262 -22.01 -8.18 -11.07
CA ILE A 262 -21.25 -7.93 -9.85
C ILE A 262 -20.90 -9.29 -9.27
N TYR A 263 -19.62 -9.51 -8.98
CA TYR A 263 -19.15 -10.76 -8.39
C TYR A 263 -18.65 -10.53 -6.97
N SER A 264 -18.86 -11.54 -6.12
CA SER A 264 -18.24 -11.61 -4.80
C SER A 264 -17.37 -12.85 -4.65
N ILE A 265 -16.26 -12.72 -3.91
CA ILE A 265 -15.52 -13.85 -3.36
C ILE A 265 -15.97 -14.04 -1.93
N ASN A 266 -16.24 -15.28 -1.57
CA ASN A 266 -16.87 -15.63 -0.31
C ASN A 266 -16.06 -16.69 0.44
N ALA A 267 -16.10 -16.64 1.77
CA ALA A 267 -15.49 -17.64 2.65
C ALA A 267 -16.32 -17.83 3.93
N GLY A 268 -16.20 -18.98 4.56
CA GLY A 268 -16.85 -19.30 5.84
C GLY A 268 -18.33 -19.70 5.71
N ASN A 269 -19.11 -19.50 6.77
CA ASN A 269 -20.45 -20.07 6.87
C ASN A 269 -21.55 -19.02 6.63
N ARG A 270 -22.29 -19.15 5.53
CA ARG A 270 -23.37 -18.24 5.11
C ARG A 270 -24.47 -17.99 6.17
N SER A 271 -24.66 -18.90 7.13
CA SER A 271 -25.67 -18.72 8.18
C SER A 271 -25.15 -17.93 9.40
N LYS A 272 -23.90 -17.48 9.36
CA LYS A 272 -23.23 -16.76 10.45
C LYS A 272 -23.18 -15.26 10.18
N PRO A 273 -22.84 -14.44 11.20
CA PRO A 273 -22.71 -13.00 11.02
C PRO A 273 -21.74 -12.65 9.89
N LEU A 274 -22.12 -11.67 9.07
CA LEU A 274 -21.44 -11.26 7.85
C LEU A 274 -20.45 -10.13 8.09
N PHE A 275 -19.21 -10.34 7.65
CA PHE A 275 -18.26 -9.30 7.28
C PHE A 275 -18.35 -9.04 5.79
N LEU A 276 -18.79 -7.84 5.41
CA LEU A 276 -18.89 -7.40 4.02
C LEU A 276 -17.82 -6.36 3.74
N PHE A 277 -16.91 -6.67 2.81
CA PHE A 277 -15.88 -5.75 2.34
C PHE A 277 -16.19 -5.34 0.90
N VAL A 278 -16.35 -4.04 0.66
CA VAL A 278 -16.73 -3.51 -0.66
C VAL A 278 -15.71 -2.48 -1.13
N GLY A 279 -15.34 -2.55 -2.40
CA GLY A 279 -14.51 -1.55 -3.05
C GLY A 279 -15.16 -1.07 -4.35
N CYS A 280 -14.65 0.05 -4.84
CA CYS A 280 -14.99 0.58 -6.17
C CYS A 280 -16.51 0.80 -6.33
N LEU A 281 -17.16 1.35 -5.30
CA LEU A 281 -18.48 1.99 -5.43
C LEU A 281 -18.38 3.21 -6.34
N HIS A 282 -17.30 3.99 -6.16
CA HIS A 282 -16.83 4.91 -7.18
C HIS A 282 -15.86 4.21 -8.13
N GLY A 283 -16.19 4.17 -9.41
CA GLY A 283 -15.48 3.32 -10.39
C GLY A 283 -14.00 3.64 -10.61
N TRP A 284 -13.63 4.90 -10.52
CA TRP A 284 -12.24 5.36 -10.65
C TRP A 284 -11.35 5.11 -9.43
N GLU A 285 -11.91 4.69 -8.29
CA GLU A 285 -11.19 4.39 -7.03
C GLU A 285 -10.82 2.90 -7.00
N TRP A 286 -10.13 2.46 -8.06
CA TRP A 286 -9.99 1.06 -8.42
C TRP A 286 -8.95 0.29 -7.60
N GLU A 287 -8.00 0.98 -6.95
CA GLU A 287 -6.87 0.37 -6.25
C GLU A 287 -7.30 -0.53 -5.08
N ASN A 288 -8.38 -0.13 -4.40
CA ASN A 288 -8.99 -0.91 -3.32
C ASN A 288 -9.43 -2.30 -3.77
N SER A 289 -9.88 -2.44 -5.01
CA SER A 289 -10.25 -3.74 -5.60
C SER A 289 -9.09 -4.73 -5.53
N TYR A 290 -7.87 -4.28 -5.83
CA TYR A 290 -6.66 -5.12 -5.77
C TYR A 290 -6.30 -5.51 -4.34
N GLY A 291 -6.52 -4.61 -3.39
CA GLY A 291 -6.36 -4.90 -1.97
C GLY A 291 -7.34 -5.98 -1.51
N LEU A 292 -8.59 -5.89 -1.94
CA LEU A 292 -9.63 -6.88 -1.64
C LEU A 292 -9.37 -8.24 -2.33
N LEU A 293 -8.83 -8.26 -3.55
CA LEU A 293 -8.36 -9.49 -4.19
C LEU A 293 -7.18 -10.11 -3.41
N THR A 294 -6.27 -9.27 -2.92
CA THR A 294 -5.13 -9.71 -2.10
C THR A 294 -5.58 -10.25 -0.75
N LEU A 295 -6.62 -9.68 -0.14
CA LEU A 295 -7.26 -10.20 1.06
C LEU A 295 -7.87 -11.59 0.82
N ALA A 296 -8.63 -11.75 -0.27
CA ALA A 296 -9.21 -13.04 -0.61
C ALA A 296 -8.12 -14.11 -0.77
N GLU A 297 -6.99 -13.77 -1.41
CA GLU A 297 -5.87 -14.70 -1.54
C GLU A 297 -5.21 -15.01 -0.20
N TYR A 298 -5.10 -14.02 0.68
CA TYR A 298 -4.60 -14.23 2.04
C TYR A 298 -5.49 -15.19 2.83
N ILE A 299 -6.82 -14.98 2.83
CA ILE A 299 -7.80 -15.88 3.48
C ILE A 299 -7.71 -17.29 2.89
N GLY A 300 -7.60 -17.42 1.56
CA GLY A 300 -7.50 -18.72 0.90
C GLY A 300 -6.21 -19.47 1.22
N SER A 301 -5.10 -18.76 1.42
CA SER A 301 -3.79 -19.35 1.71
C SER A 301 -3.48 -19.55 3.19
N HIS A 302 -4.18 -18.84 4.08
CA HIS A 302 -3.99 -18.88 5.53
C HIS A 302 -5.35 -18.98 6.26
N PRO A 303 -6.19 -19.98 5.96
CA PRO A 303 -7.50 -20.14 6.61
C PRO A 303 -7.40 -20.37 8.13
N GLU A 304 -6.21 -20.73 8.63
CA GLU A 304 -5.90 -20.98 10.04
C GLU A 304 -5.46 -19.74 10.84
N ASP A 305 -5.31 -18.57 10.19
CA ASP A 305 -4.94 -17.34 10.90
C ASP A 305 -5.98 -17.02 11.99
N GLU A 306 -5.53 -16.78 13.23
CA GLU A 306 -6.41 -16.57 14.39
C GLU A 306 -7.38 -15.39 14.23
N ARG A 307 -7.07 -14.44 13.34
CA ARG A 307 -7.92 -13.28 13.04
C ARG A 307 -9.08 -13.67 12.11
N ILE A 308 -9.01 -14.83 11.46
CA ILE A 308 -9.99 -15.34 10.50
C ILE A 308 -10.70 -16.54 11.13
N ASN A 309 -11.98 -16.41 11.45
CA ASN A 309 -12.79 -17.52 11.98
C ASN A 309 -13.93 -17.87 11.03
N LEU A 310 -13.63 -18.74 10.05
CA LEU A 310 -14.56 -19.17 8.99
C LEU A 310 -15.75 -20.00 9.50
N GLU A 311 -15.65 -20.59 10.69
CA GLU A 311 -16.72 -21.39 11.32
C GLU A 311 -17.77 -20.50 12.02
N GLU A 312 -17.34 -19.35 12.53
CA GLU A 312 -18.19 -18.43 13.28
C GLU A 312 -18.64 -17.21 12.48
N PHE A 313 -18.10 -17.00 11.28
CA PHE A 313 -18.42 -15.86 10.44
C PHE A 313 -18.60 -16.23 8.97
N PHE A 314 -19.39 -15.39 8.30
CA PHE A 314 -19.44 -15.32 6.85
C PHE A 314 -18.59 -14.13 6.40
N ILE A 315 -17.70 -14.32 5.43
CA ILE A 315 -16.93 -13.23 4.82
C ILE A 315 -17.34 -13.13 3.35
N LYS A 316 -17.81 -11.95 2.93
CA LYS A 316 -18.13 -11.61 1.55
C LYS A 316 -17.30 -10.42 1.11
N ILE A 317 -16.59 -10.57 -0.01
CA ILE A 317 -15.72 -9.54 -0.58
C ILE A 317 -16.27 -9.19 -1.96
N ILE A 318 -16.62 -7.93 -2.18
CA ILE A 318 -17.03 -7.38 -3.48
C ILE A 318 -15.95 -6.38 -3.92
N PRO A 319 -14.95 -6.80 -4.70
CA PRO A 319 -13.86 -5.91 -5.11
C PRO A 319 -14.33 -4.76 -6.01
N ILE A 320 -15.29 -5.04 -6.91
CA ILE A 320 -15.80 -4.09 -7.90
C ILE A 320 -17.33 -4.01 -7.80
N ALA A 321 -17.84 -3.02 -7.06
CA ALA A 321 -19.27 -2.77 -6.94
C ALA A 321 -19.86 -1.97 -8.12
N ASN A 322 -19.04 -1.19 -8.82
CA ASN A 322 -19.43 -0.40 -10.00
C ASN A 322 -18.64 -0.83 -11.25
N PRO A 323 -19.05 -1.91 -11.94
CA PRO A 323 -18.36 -2.39 -13.15
C PRO A 323 -18.25 -1.34 -14.26
N TYR A 324 -19.32 -0.55 -14.49
CA TYR A 324 -19.30 0.50 -15.51
C TYR A 324 -18.22 1.54 -15.20
N GLY A 325 -18.21 2.05 -13.96
CA GLY A 325 -17.26 3.08 -13.57
C GLY A 325 -15.81 2.56 -13.57
N TYR A 326 -15.59 1.30 -13.17
CA TYR A 326 -14.27 0.67 -13.24
C TYR A 326 -13.72 0.65 -14.67
N LYS A 327 -14.56 0.25 -15.63
CA LYS A 327 -14.22 0.15 -17.06
C LYS A 327 -13.98 1.52 -17.70
N ASN A 328 -14.80 2.51 -17.36
CA ASN A 328 -14.79 3.83 -17.99
C ASN A 328 -14.01 4.89 -17.20
N ASN A 329 -13.41 4.51 -16.07
CA ASN A 329 -12.70 5.40 -15.15
C ASN A 329 -13.57 6.59 -14.68
N THR A 330 -14.85 6.32 -14.38
CA THR A 330 -15.79 7.31 -13.87
C THR A 330 -16.11 7.05 -12.41
N ARG A 331 -16.47 8.09 -11.67
CA ARG A 331 -17.00 7.95 -10.30
C ARG A 331 -18.35 7.25 -10.33
N GLN A 332 -19.26 7.72 -11.19
CA GLN A 332 -20.64 7.28 -11.29
C GLN A 332 -20.79 5.94 -12.03
N ASN A 333 -21.97 5.33 -11.94
CA ASN A 333 -22.36 4.16 -12.74
C ASN A 333 -22.79 4.56 -14.17
N ALA A 334 -23.37 3.62 -14.93
CA ALA A 334 -23.73 3.83 -16.34
C ALA A 334 -24.83 4.88 -16.55
N ASN A 335 -25.65 5.12 -15.52
CA ASN A 335 -26.73 6.11 -15.53
C ASN A 335 -26.27 7.47 -15.00
N GLY A 336 -24.97 7.66 -14.73
CA GLY A 336 -24.44 8.89 -14.17
C GLY A 336 -24.82 9.10 -12.70
N VAL A 337 -25.20 8.05 -11.96
CA VAL A 337 -25.54 8.11 -10.54
C VAL A 337 -24.30 7.85 -9.68
N ASP A 338 -24.08 8.71 -8.67
CA ASP A 338 -23.17 8.40 -7.57
C ASP A 338 -23.84 7.37 -6.66
N LEU A 339 -23.34 6.14 -6.72
CA LEU A 339 -23.88 5.02 -5.94
C LEU A 339 -23.81 5.29 -4.42
N ASN A 340 -22.81 6.04 -3.95
CA ASN A 340 -22.68 6.41 -2.53
C ASN A 340 -23.53 7.64 -2.14
N ARG A 341 -24.48 8.01 -3.01
CA ARG A 341 -25.60 8.93 -2.74
C ARG A 341 -26.96 8.28 -2.99
N ASN A 342 -26.99 7.02 -3.42
CA ASN A 342 -28.21 6.38 -3.90
C ASN A 342 -28.89 5.48 -2.85
N PHE A 343 -28.29 5.20 -1.69
CA PHE A 343 -28.89 4.27 -0.72
C PHE A 343 -30.17 4.81 -0.07
N ASP A 344 -31.05 3.92 0.38
CA ASP A 344 -32.30 4.24 1.10
C ASP A 344 -32.01 4.64 2.57
N PHE A 345 -31.25 5.72 2.72
CA PHE A 345 -30.89 6.32 4.00
C PHE A 345 -30.94 7.85 3.86
N LYS A 346 -31.96 8.48 4.44
CA LYS A 346 -32.12 9.95 4.39
C LYS A 346 -32.01 10.53 2.97
N TRP A 347 -32.35 9.72 1.97
CA TRP A 347 -32.20 10.07 0.57
C TRP A 347 -33.02 11.31 0.23
N GLU A 348 -34.27 11.39 0.70
CA GLU A 348 -35.15 12.55 0.47
C GLU A 348 -34.60 13.84 1.12
N GLU A 349 -33.97 13.72 2.28
CA GLU A 349 -33.39 14.86 3.02
C GLU A 349 -32.07 15.33 2.42
N TYR A 350 -31.39 14.49 1.63
CA TYR A 350 -30.10 14.81 1.06
C TYR A 350 -30.22 15.78 -0.11
N ASN A 351 -29.56 16.94 0.05
CA ASN A 351 -29.37 17.92 -1.00
C ASN A 351 -28.01 17.67 -1.67
N VAL A 352 -28.01 17.59 -3.01
CA VAL A 352 -26.78 17.49 -3.82
C VAL A 352 -25.88 18.69 -3.52
N GLN A 353 -24.62 18.47 -3.14
CA GLN A 353 -23.75 19.54 -2.63
C GLN A 353 -23.06 20.37 -3.73
N HIS A 354 -23.06 19.88 -4.97
CA HIS A 354 -22.37 20.50 -6.11
C HIS A 354 -23.18 20.57 -7.42
N PRO A 355 -24.46 21.00 -7.44
CA PRO A 355 -25.18 21.14 -8.70
C PRO A 355 -24.66 22.37 -9.47
N PRO A 356 -24.15 22.22 -10.71
CA PRO A 356 -23.90 23.37 -11.57
C PRO A 356 -25.24 23.98 -12.02
N GLN A 357 -25.48 25.26 -11.70
CA GLN A 357 -26.56 26.11 -12.22
C GLN A 357 -27.97 25.47 -12.29
N ASP A 358 -28.55 25.28 -11.10
CA ASP A 358 -29.99 25.27 -10.79
C ASP A 358 -30.75 23.93 -10.81
N VAL A 359 -30.22 22.84 -11.40
CA VAL A 359 -30.87 21.51 -11.32
C VAL A 359 -29.85 20.39 -11.27
N ALA A 360 -29.95 19.52 -10.27
CA ALA A 360 -29.12 18.31 -10.21
C ALA A 360 -29.52 17.32 -11.32
N GLN A 361 -28.54 16.76 -12.02
CA GLN A 361 -28.72 15.90 -13.21
C GLN A 361 -27.75 14.71 -13.17
N PRO A 362 -28.01 13.63 -13.95
CA PRO A 362 -27.03 12.59 -14.21
C PRO A 362 -25.65 13.16 -14.53
N TRP A 363 -24.61 12.54 -13.96
CA TRP A 363 -23.20 12.91 -14.04
C TRP A 363 -22.74 14.07 -13.17
N ASP A 364 -23.64 14.76 -12.47
CA ASP A 364 -23.22 15.64 -11.39
C ASP A 364 -22.49 14.84 -10.30
N TYR A 365 -21.55 15.50 -9.63
CA TYR A 365 -20.63 14.85 -8.68
C TYR A 365 -21.35 13.98 -7.66
N ASP A 366 -22.44 14.49 -7.09
CA ASP A 366 -23.27 13.88 -6.06
C ASP A 366 -24.68 13.49 -6.56
N TRP A 367 -24.87 13.28 -7.87
CA TRP A 367 -26.19 12.92 -8.39
C TRP A 367 -26.70 11.63 -7.75
N LYS A 368 -27.78 11.75 -6.96
CA LYS A 368 -28.30 10.69 -6.10
C LYS A 368 -29.26 9.71 -6.78
N GLY A 369 -29.55 9.90 -8.07
CA GLY A 369 -30.56 9.14 -8.82
C GLY A 369 -31.96 9.75 -8.75
N GLU A 370 -32.94 9.06 -9.33
CA GLU A 370 -34.34 9.52 -9.40
C GLU A 370 -35.17 9.15 -8.15
N SER A 371 -34.74 8.14 -7.40
CA SER A 371 -35.40 7.63 -6.18
C SER A 371 -34.39 6.89 -5.29
N PRO A 372 -34.66 6.69 -3.99
CA PRO A 372 -33.81 5.88 -3.13
C PRO A 372 -33.67 4.47 -3.70
N ALA A 373 -32.43 3.99 -3.72
CA ALA A 373 -32.01 2.73 -4.30
C ALA A 373 -32.54 2.54 -5.72
N SER A 374 -32.49 3.56 -6.58
CA SER A 374 -32.90 3.43 -7.99
C SER A 374 -32.00 2.46 -8.77
N GLU A 375 -30.71 2.43 -8.46
CA GLU A 375 -29.70 1.70 -9.23
C GLU A 375 -29.63 0.21 -8.88
N ALA A 376 -29.30 -0.61 -9.87
CA ALA A 376 -29.21 -2.06 -9.72
C ALA A 376 -28.09 -2.45 -8.73
N GLU A 377 -26.96 -1.76 -8.80
CA GLU A 377 -25.80 -1.94 -7.93
C GLU A 377 -26.17 -1.68 -6.46
N THR A 378 -26.87 -0.56 -6.18
CA THR A 378 -27.37 -0.22 -4.85
C THR A 378 -28.37 -1.27 -4.35
N LYS A 379 -29.32 -1.70 -5.18
CA LYS A 379 -30.29 -2.74 -4.83
C LYS A 379 -29.62 -4.06 -4.46
N ILE A 380 -28.55 -4.45 -5.18
CA ILE A 380 -27.77 -5.65 -4.88
C ILE A 380 -27.13 -5.55 -3.49
N LEU A 381 -26.45 -4.43 -3.20
CA LEU A 381 -25.80 -4.22 -1.91
C LEU A 381 -26.80 -4.16 -0.75
N GLN A 382 -27.92 -3.45 -0.91
CA GLN A 382 -28.98 -3.42 0.11
C GLN A 382 -29.56 -4.81 0.36
N ARG A 383 -29.84 -5.60 -0.69
CA ARG A 383 -30.33 -6.98 -0.54
C ARG A 383 -29.36 -7.82 0.29
N ILE A 384 -28.06 -7.72 0.03
CA ILE A 384 -27.03 -8.44 0.80
C ILE A 384 -27.07 -8.00 2.27
N ILE A 385 -27.09 -6.69 2.52
CA ILE A 385 -27.13 -6.12 3.88
C ILE A 385 -28.40 -6.54 4.64
N ASP A 386 -29.55 -6.55 3.98
CA ASP A 386 -30.84 -6.88 4.58
C ASP A 386 -31.05 -8.37 4.86
N SER A 387 -30.38 -9.24 4.09
CA SER A 387 -30.57 -10.69 4.16
C SER A 387 -29.63 -11.40 5.15
N HIS A 388 -28.72 -10.68 5.81
CA HIS A 388 -27.73 -11.26 6.72
C HIS A 388 -27.71 -10.58 8.09
N GLU A 389 -27.32 -11.32 9.12
CA GLU A 389 -26.89 -10.73 10.41
C GLU A 389 -25.54 -10.03 10.16
N ILE A 390 -25.45 -8.71 10.33
CA ILE A 390 -24.23 -7.96 10.01
C ILE A 390 -23.29 -7.91 11.20
N ALA A 391 -22.08 -8.47 11.06
CA ALA A 391 -20.97 -8.22 11.97
C ALA A 391 -20.33 -6.86 11.67
N CYS A 392 -19.91 -6.65 10.41
CA CYS A 392 -19.41 -5.37 9.95
C CYS A 392 -19.51 -5.18 8.43
N VAL A 393 -19.80 -3.96 7.98
CA VAL A 393 -19.61 -3.54 6.58
C VAL A 393 -18.48 -2.52 6.50
N VAL A 394 -17.50 -2.77 5.62
CA VAL A 394 -16.41 -1.85 5.33
C VAL A 394 -16.50 -1.41 3.87
N ASP A 395 -16.53 -0.10 3.68
CA ASP A 395 -16.57 0.54 2.37
C ASP A 395 -15.24 1.23 2.07
N PHE A 396 -14.56 0.83 0.99
CA PHE A 396 -13.26 1.35 0.62
C PHE A 396 -13.34 2.36 -0.54
N HIS A 397 -12.84 3.57 -0.26
CA HIS A 397 -12.74 4.72 -1.15
C HIS A 397 -11.29 5.21 -1.31
N SER A 398 -11.05 6.11 -2.27
CA SER A 398 -9.74 6.76 -2.51
C SER A 398 -9.96 8.17 -3.13
N ALA A 399 -9.00 9.11 -3.13
CA ALA A 399 -7.57 8.90 -3.25
C ALA A 399 -6.70 9.94 -2.51
N SER A 400 -7.30 10.93 -1.84
CA SER A 400 -6.56 12.12 -1.39
C SER A 400 -6.07 12.03 0.05
N SER A 401 -6.72 11.26 0.93
CA SER A 401 -6.31 11.15 2.32
C SER A 401 -6.61 9.77 2.89
N THR A 402 -5.92 9.40 3.96
CA THR A 402 -6.26 8.21 4.73
C THR A 402 -7.21 8.57 5.86
N ALA A 403 -8.49 8.23 5.71
CA ALA A 403 -9.52 8.54 6.69
C ALA A 403 -10.28 7.28 7.11
N PHE A 404 -10.69 7.23 8.37
CA PHE A 404 -11.64 6.27 8.90
C PHE A 404 -12.85 7.07 9.36
N ALA A 405 -13.95 6.92 8.62
CA ALA A 405 -15.18 7.66 8.85
C ALA A 405 -16.29 6.68 9.22
N LYS A 406 -17.00 6.95 10.32
CA LYS A 406 -18.03 6.04 10.85
C LYS A 406 -19.35 6.73 11.13
N PRO A 407 -20.50 6.08 10.91
CA PRO A 407 -21.79 6.58 11.39
C PRO A 407 -21.76 6.76 12.91
N LYS A 408 -22.54 7.71 13.44
CA LYS A 408 -22.65 7.89 14.90
C LYS A 408 -23.50 6.78 15.51
N ARG A 409 -22.96 6.02 16.46
CA ARG A 409 -23.70 4.94 17.13
C ARG A 409 -23.36 4.80 18.63
N PRO A 410 -24.22 4.16 19.44
CA PRO A 410 -23.92 3.86 20.83
C PRO A 410 -22.74 2.88 21.03
N ASP A 411 -22.48 1.99 20.06
CA ASP A 411 -21.44 0.94 20.11
C ASP A 411 -20.12 1.33 19.42
N ASP A 412 -19.92 2.63 19.16
CA ASP A 412 -18.74 3.21 18.50
C ASP A 412 -17.38 2.85 19.14
N ALA A 413 -17.38 2.46 20.42
CA ALA A 413 -16.16 2.09 21.14
C ALA A 413 -15.40 0.93 20.47
N VAL A 414 -16.11 0.00 19.85
CA VAL A 414 -15.49 -1.13 19.13
C VAL A 414 -14.72 -0.64 17.90
N LEU A 415 -15.26 0.35 17.19
CA LEU A 415 -14.60 0.93 16.01
C LEU A 415 -13.36 1.74 16.40
N ASN A 416 -13.32 2.35 17.59
CA ASN A 416 -12.11 2.96 18.13
C ASN A 416 -10.99 1.92 18.35
N LEU A 417 -11.35 0.70 18.76
CA LEU A 417 -10.38 -0.40 18.92
C LEU A 417 -9.86 -0.87 17.56
N VAL A 418 -10.72 -0.99 16.54
CA VAL A 418 -10.32 -1.31 15.16
C VAL A 418 -9.33 -0.27 14.65
N TYR A 419 -9.67 1.03 14.77
CA TYR A 419 -8.76 2.13 14.42
C TYR A 419 -7.40 2.00 15.12
N SER A 420 -7.41 1.76 16.44
CA SER A 420 -6.18 1.65 17.24
C SER A 420 -5.31 0.46 16.81
N GLU A 421 -5.93 -0.67 16.44
CA GLU A 421 -5.23 -1.85 15.94
C GLU A 421 -4.62 -1.58 14.55
N ILE A 422 -5.35 -0.91 13.65
CA ILE A 422 -4.85 -0.50 12.32
C ILE A 422 -3.63 0.41 12.46
N VAL A 423 -3.75 1.50 13.24
CA VAL A 423 -2.65 2.47 13.44
C VAL A 423 -1.42 1.78 14.02
N ARG A 424 -1.60 0.86 14.99
CA ARG A 424 -0.51 0.08 15.57
C ARG A 424 0.16 -0.82 14.53
N ASN A 425 -0.64 -1.47 13.67
CA ASN A 425 -0.15 -2.42 12.67
C ASN A 425 0.54 -1.74 11.48
N LEU A 426 0.20 -0.49 11.17
CA LEU A 426 0.84 0.32 10.12
C LEU A 426 2.11 1.05 10.57
N LYS A 427 2.30 1.22 11.89
CA LYS A 427 3.45 1.93 12.45
C LYS A 427 4.79 1.40 11.92
N ASP A 428 5.67 2.31 11.53
CA ASP A 428 7.04 2.05 11.04
C ASP A 428 7.10 1.17 9.77
N ARG A 429 6.07 1.19 8.92
CA ARG A 429 6.05 0.39 7.68
C ARG A 429 6.27 1.24 6.44
N TYR A 430 5.45 2.27 6.25
CA TYR A 430 5.50 3.07 5.03
C TYR A 430 5.59 4.56 5.34
N ILE A 431 6.22 5.28 4.41
CA ILE A 431 6.23 6.73 4.37
C ILE A 431 5.57 7.18 3.07
N ARG A 432 4.86 8.29 3.12
CA ARG A 432 4.26 8.93 1.94
C ARG A 432 4.31 10.44 2.04
N ALA A 433 4.18 11.10 0.89
CA ALA A 433 3.89 12.52 0.86
C ALA A 433 2.50 12.80 1.48
N LEU A 434 2.39 13.92 2.19
CA LEU A 434 1.12 14.43 2.69
C LEU A 434 0.44 15.17 1.55
N TRP A 435 -0.76 14.71 1.18
CA TRP A 435 -1.53 15.32 0.10
C TRP A 435 -1.74 16.82 0.32
N GLY A 436 -1.61 17.59 -0.76
CA GLY A 436 -1.74 19.05 -0.73
C GLY A 436 -0.63 19.80 0.02
N THR A 437 0.43 19.11 0.49
CA THR A 437 1.55 19.75 1.19
C THR A 437 2.88 19.38 0.56
N GLU A 438 3.39 20.28 -0.27
CA GLU A 438 4.67 20.14 -0.98
C GLU A 438 5.82 19.75 -0.03
N GLY A 439 6.49 18.63 -0.32
CA GLY A 439 7.69 18.17 0.41
C GLY A 439 7.45 17.61 1.81
N LYS A 440 6.23 17.67 2.34
CA LYS A 440 5.93 17.14 3.68
C LYS A 440 5.62 15.65 3.60
N HIS A 441 6.39 14.84 4.33
CA HIS A 441 6.14 13.41 4.45
C HIS A 441 5.57 13.05 5.82
N VAL A 442 4.80 11.97 5.85
CA VAL A 442 4.25 11.35 7.07
C VAL A 442 4.38 9.84 6.99
N GLN A 443 4.39 9.15 8.14
CA GLN A 443 4.13 7.72 8.12
C GLN A 443 2.74 7.47 7.55
N LEU A 444 2.58 6.41 6.75
CA LEU A 444 1.26 5.94 6.39
C LEU A 444 0.54 5.47 7.65
N SER A 445 -0.57 6.11 7.94
CA SER A 445 -1.47 5.78 9.04
C SER A 445 -2.88 6.19 8.62
N ILE A 446 -3.82 6.23 9.57
CA ILE A 446 -5.12 6.87 9.40
C ILE A 446 -5.03 8.29 9.99
N ASP A 447 -5.00 9.28 9.10
CA ASP A 447 -4.82 10.71 9.43
C ASP A 447 -6.08 11.32 10.06
N HIS A 448 -7.25 10.87 9.61
CA HIS A 448 -8.53 11.41 10.02
C HIS A 448 -9.40 10.29 10.58
N PHE A 449 -9.89 10.49 11.79
CA PHE A 449 -10.83 9.59 12.46
C PHE A 449 -12.02 10.39 12.94
N GLY A 450 -13.22 10.10 12.44
CA GLY A 450 -14.36 10.96 12.75
C GLY A 450 -15.72 10.40 12.36
N PRO A 451 -16.78 11.12 12.76
CA PRO A 451 -18.14 10.79 12.35
C PRO A 451 -18.37 11.13 10.88
N LEU A 452 -19.19 10.33 10.20
CA LEU A 452 -19.76 10.66 8.90
C LEU A 452 -20.94 11.62 9.04
N SER A 453 -21.19 12.39 7.99
CA SER A 453 -22.46 13.09 7.81
C SER A 453 -23.59 12.10 7.56
N ASP A 454 -24.79 12.49 7.96
CA ASP A 454 -26.01 11.76 7.65
C ASP A 454 -26.34 11.93 6.16
N ALA A 455 -25.80 11.03 5.32
CA ALA A 455 -25.97 11.04 3.87
C ALA A 455 -26.34 9.63 3.35
N PRO A 456 -26.86 9.50 2.12
CA PRO A 456 -27.35 8.24 1.55
C PRO A 456 -26.21 7.34 1.07
N GLU A 457 -25.29 7.07 1.98
CA GLU A 457 -24.07 6.30 1.82
C GLU A 457 -24.28 4.85 2.28
N MET A 458 -23.53 3.91 1.69
CA MET A 458 -23.66 2.48 2.02
C MET A 458 -23.49 2.23 3.51
N VAL A 459 -22.47 2.84 4.11
CA VAL A 459 -22.13 2.63 5.52
C VAL A 459 -23.20 3.19 6.46
N ASN A 460 -23.83 4.32 6.12
CA ASN A 460 -24.95 4.86 6.90
C ASN A 460 -26.17 3.92 6.81
N TYR A 461 -26.48 3.40 5.63
CA TYR A 461 -27.53 2.40 5.45
C TYR A 461 -27.24 1.13 6.26
N ALA A 462 -26.03 0.57 6.11
CA ALA A 462 -25.59 -0.64 6.82
C ALA A 462 -25.59 -0.50 8.34
N SER A 463 -25.38 0.73 8.85
CA SER A 463 -25.40 0.99 10.29
C SER A 463 -26.75 0.63 10.93
N LYS A 464 -27.84 0.63 10.18
CA LYS A 464 -29.15 0.18 10.69
C LYS A 464 -29.15 -1.31 11.11
N LYS A 465 -28.20 -2.11 10.64
CA LYS A 465 -28.14 -3.57 10.82
C LYS A 465 -26.95 -4.06 11.66
N GLY A 466 -25.82 -3.36 11.61
CA GLY A 466 -24.60 -3.76 12.32
C GLY A 466 -23.57 -2.64 12.37
N LEU A 467 -22.32 -2.99 12.70
CA LEU A 467 -21.22 -2.03 12.63
C LEU A 467 -20.91 -1.72 11.17
N SER A 468 -20.52 -0.49 10.88
CA SER A 468 -20.07 -0.12 9.54
C SER A 468 -19.14 1.07 9.61
N PHE A 469 -18.21 1.15 8.66
CA PHE A 469 -17.35 2.32 8.48
C PHE A 469 -16.81 2.38 7.07
N LEU A 470 -16.43 3.59 6.68
CA LEU A 470 -15.79 3.92 5.43
C LEU A 470 -14.30 4.15 5.69
N ILE A 471 -13.48 3.67 4.76
CA ILE A 471 -12.06 4.01 4.68
C ILE A 471 -11.80 4.79 3.40
N GLU A 472 -11.28 6.00 3.53
CA GLU A 472 -10.54 6.65 2.44
C GLU A 472 -9.09 6.15 2.50
N THR A 473 -8.56 5.78 1.34
CA THR A 473 -7.18 5.35 1.16
C THR A 473 -6.43 6.36 0.30
N VAL A 474 -5.10 6.36 0.36
CA VAL A 474 -4.33 7.04 -0.70
C VAL A 474 -4.53 6.30 -2.01
N GLY A 475 -4.60 7.00 -3.14
CA GLY A 475 -4.72 6.39 -4.45
C GLY A 475 -3.97 7.19 -5.49
N ASN A 476 -3.62 6.54 -6.60
CA ASN A 476 -2.90 7.14 -7.73
C ASN A 476 -3.84 7.46 -8.90
N ARG A 477 -5.01 6.81 -8.95
CA ARG A 477 -6.06 6.93 -9.98
C ARG A 477 -5.62 6.66 -11.43
N ASP A 478 -4.32 6.64 -11.73
CA ASP A 478 -3.76 6.58 -13.08
C ASP A 478 -3.01 5.26 -13.39
N GLU A 479 -2.09 4.85 -12.52
CA GLU A 479 -1.15 3.75 -12.71
C GLU A 479 -0.95 2.94 -11.42
N THR A 480 -0.08 1.92 -11.47
CA THR A 480 0.07 0.94 -10.39
C THR A 480 1.26 1.18 -9.47
N HIS A 481 1.94 2.33 -9.56
CA HIS A 481 2.91 2.72 -8.54
C HIS A 481 2.23 2.71 -7.15
N GLY A 482 2.94 2.39 -6.08
CA GLY A 482 2.36 2.34 -4.73
C GLY A 482 1.37 1.18 -4.46
N THR A 483 1.01 0.34 -5.44
CA THR A 483 0.04 -0.76 -5.24
C THR A 483 0.46 -1.77 -4.17
N VAL A 484 1.76 -2.01 -3.98
CA VAL A 484 2.24 -2.85 -2.87
C VAL A 484 1.77 -2.30 -1.53
N MET A 485 2.04 -1.01 -1.28
CA MET A 485 1.61 -0.34 -0.05
C MET A 485 0.09 -0.32 0.08
N HIS A 486 -0.62 -0.04 -1.02
CA HIS A 486 -2.08 0.04 -1.05
C HIS A 486 -2.73 -1.28 -0.66
N THR A 487 -2.34 -2.35 -1.34
CA THR A 487 -2.90 -3.68 -1.11
C THR A 487 -2.56 -4.19 0.29
N ASP A 488 -1.36 -3.91 0.79
CA ASP A 488 -0.95 -4.25 2.15
C ASP A 488 -1.80 -3.53 3.21
N MET A 489 -2.10 -2.24 2.99
CA MET A 489 -2.95 -1.44 3.88
C MET A 489 -4.38 -1.97 3.91
N VAL A 490 -4.99 -2.25 2.75
CA VAL A 490 -6.35 -2.81 2.67
C VAL A 490 -6.44 -4.15 3.40
N VAL A 491 -5.46 -5.04 3.20
CA VAL A 491 -5.42 -6.34 3.90
C VAL A 491 -5.31 -6.14 5.41
N GLU A 492 -4.45 -5.24 5.91
CA GLU A 492 -4.37 -5.01 7.37
C GLU A 492 -5.65 -4.45 7.96
N ILE A 493 -6.32 -3.54 7.25
CA ILE A 493 -7.59 -2.98 7.71
C ILE A 493 -8.61 -4.09 7.87
N CYS A 494 -8.75 -4.95 6.86
CA CYS A 494 -9.66 -6.09 6.90
C CYS A 494 -9.32 -7.07 8.02
N LEU A 495 -8.04 -7.45 8.18
CA LEU A 495 -7.61 -8.38 9.24
C LEU A 495 -7.78 -7.79 10.65
N ALA A 496 -7.50 -6.50 10.85
CA ALA A 496 -7.76 -5.82 12.12
C ALA A 496 -9.26 -5.77 12.43
N THR A 497 -10.09 -5.58 11.40
CA THR A 497 -11.56 -5.57 11.52
C THR A 497 -12.08 -6.95 11.91
N LEU A 498 -11.66 -8.00 11.19
CA LEU A 498 -12.05 -9.38 11.48
C LEU A 498 -11.67 -9.78 12.90
N LYS A 499 -10.44 -9.45 13.33
CA LYS A 499 -9.96 -9.69 14.69
C LYS A 499 -10.82 -9.00 15.75
N VAL A 500 -10.82 -7.67 15.74
CA VAL A 500 -11.38 -6.89 16.85
C VAL A 500 -12.90 -7.06 16.94
N ILE A 501 -13.59 -7.02 15.80
CA ILE A 501 -15.05 -7.17 15.79
C ILE A 501 -15.43 -8.64 16.00
N GLY A 502 -14.67 -9.58 15.44
CA GLY A 502 -14.93 -11.00 15.64
C GLY A 502 -14.85 -11.40 17.11
N GLU A 503 -13.78 -10.99 17.81
CA GLU A 503 -13.61 -11.18 19.25
C GLU A 503 -14.78 -10.58 20.05
N GLU A 504 -15.22 -9.36 19.70
CA GLU A 504 -16.33 -8.69 20.39
C GLU A 504 -17.68 -9.40 20.17
N VAL A 505 -17.95 -9.87 18.94
CA VAL A 505 -19.19 -10.60 18.61
C VAL A 505 -19.23 -11.93 19.37
N LEU A 506 -18.12 -12.68 19.40
CA LEU A 506 -18.03 -13.94 20.13
C LEU A 506 -18.20 -13.74 21.64
N ARG A 507 -17.56 -12.71 22.20
CA ARG A 507 -17.68 -12.32 23.61
C ARG A 507 -19.14 -12.05 24.00
N ARG A 508 -19.89 -11.31 23.19
CA ARG A 508 -21.32 -11.04 23.43
C ARG A 508 -22.20 -12.29 23.37
N LYS A 509 -21.83 -13.29 22.56
CA LYS A 509 -22.55 -14.58 22.44
C LYS A 509 -22.17 -15.58 23.54
N GLY A 510 -21.35 -15.21 24.52
CA GLY A 510 -20.93 -16.08 25.62
C GLY A 510 -19.99 -17.22 25.20
N ARG A 511 -19.45 -17.15 23.97
CA ARG A 511 -18.44 -18.09 23.47
C ARG A 511 -17.07 -17.48 23.78
N ARG A 512 -16.28 -18.09 24.66
CA ARG A 512 -14.88 -17.69 24.85
C ARG A 512 -14.11 -18.04 23.58
N CYS A 513 -13.31 -17.09 23.08
CA CYS A 513 -12.27 -17.30 22.07
C CYS A 513 -11.30 -18.40 22.51
#